data_AF-A0A350PEP7-F1
#
_entry.id   AF-A0A350PEP7-F1
#
_cell.length_a   1.000
_cell.length_b   1.000
_cell.length_c   1.000
_cell.angle_alpha   90.00
_cell.angle_beta   90.00
_cell.angle_gamma   90.00
#
_symmetry.space_group_name_H-M   'P 1'
#
loop_
_entity.id
_entity.type
_entity.pdbx_description
1 polymer ?
#
loop_
_entity_poly.entity_id
_entity_poly.type
_entity_poly.pdbx_seq_one_letter_code
_entity_poly.pdbx_strand_id
1 'polypeptide(L)' 'QIRECTAQLLRYAKQTETPIFLIGHITKEGSLAGPKVLEHMVDTVLQFEGDRNHVYRLLRSIKN' A
#
# COMPACT_ATOMS: atom_id res chain seq x y z
N GLN A 1 -13.97 -9.22 0.12
CA GLN A 1 -12.88 -9.98 -0.53
C GLN A 1 -11.51 -9.39 -0.23
N ILE A 2 -11.12 -8.23 -0.79
CA ILE A 2 -9.76 -7.66 -0.60
C ILE A 2 -9.39 -7.41 0.88
N ARG A 3 -10.33 -6.88 1.68
CA ARG A 3 -10.15 -6.66 3.13
C ARG A 3 -9.81 -7.94 3.88
N GLU A 4 -10.48 -9.03 3.57
CA GLU A 4 -10.34 -10.29 4.28
C GLU A 4 -8.99 -10.96 3.96
N CYS A 5 -8.60 -10.96 2.68
CA CYS A 5 -7.28 -11.41 2.25
C CYS A 5 -6.17 -10.62 2.98
N THR A 6 -6.31 -9.29 3.02
CA THR A 6 -5.34 -8.43 3.74
C THR A 6 -5.30 -8.75 5.23
N ALA A 7 -6.44 -8.98 5.86
CA ALA A 7 -6.48 -9.36 7.28
C ALA A 7 -5.80 -10.71 7.56
N GLN A 8 -5.89 -11.67 6.63
CA GLN A 8 -5.16 -12.94 6.73
C GLN A 8 -3.65 -12.73 6.61
N LEU A 9 -3.21 -11.92 5.64
CA LEU A 9 -1.80 -11.58 5.46
C LEU A 9 -1.22 -10.85 6.68
N LEU A 10 -1.93 -9.87 7.23
CA LEU A 10 -1.51 -9.14 8.43
C LEU A 10 -1.42 -10.07 9.66
N ARG A 11 -2.35 -11.01 9.81
CA ARG A 11 -2.25 -12.02 10.88
C ARG A 11 -1.02 -12.90 10.71
N TYR A 12 -0.75 -13.36 9.50
CA TYR A 12 0.45 -14.14 9.19
C TYR A 12 1.73 -13.33 9.48
N ALA A 13 1.81 -12.06 9.05
CA ALA A 13 2.94 -11.17 9.33
C ALA A 13 3.24 -11.08 10.83
N LYS A 14 2.20 -10.86 11.65
CA LYS A 14 2.34 -10.73 13.10
C LYS A 14 2.71 -12.04 13.78
N GLN A 15 2.18 -13.17 13.32
CA GLN A 15 2.47 -14.48 13.91
C GLN A 15 3.86 -15.00 13.57
N THR A 16 4.41 -14.60 12.43
CA THR A 16 5.68 -15.10 11.90
C THR A 16 6.80 -14.06 11.95
N GLU A 17 6.51 -12.86 12.46
CA GLU A 17 7.41 -11.70 12.48
C GLU A 17 8.02 -11.38 11.11
N THR A 18 7.31 -11.75 10.03
CA THR A 18 7.80 -11.60 8.67
C THR A 18 7.21 -10.33 8.03
N PRO A 19 8.05 -9.40 7.54
CA PRO A 19 7.56 -8.21 6.84
C PRO A 19 6.79 -8.56 5.57
N ILE A 20 5.64 -7.92 5.36
CA ILE A 20 4.83 -8.09 4.14
C ILE A 20 4.65 -6.74 3.45
N PHE A 21 4.94 -6.72 2.15
CA PHE A 21 4.67 -5.58 1.28
C PHE A 21 3.43 -5.85 0.43
N LEU A 22 2.50 -4.90 0.44
CA LEU A 22 1.31 -4.92 -0.41
C LEU A 22 1.45 -3.83 -1.48
N ILE A 23 1.30 -4.21 -2.75
CA ILE A 23 1.42 -3.27 -3.88
C ILE A 23 0.02 -2.94 -4.39
N GLY A 24 -0.33 -1.66 -4.34
CA GLY A 24 -1.55 -1.12 -4.93
C GLY A 24 -1.23 -0.27 -6.16
N HIS A 25 -1.83 -0.59 -7.30
CA HIS A 25 -1.74 0.28 -8.48
C HIS A 25 -2.75 1.42 -8.38
N ILE A 26 -2.37 2.63 -8.79
CA ILE A 26 -3.30 3.76 -8.91
C ILE A 26 -3.91 3.73 -10.31
N THR A 27 -5.23 3.85 -10.39
CA THR A 27 -5.95 3.88 -11.67
C THR A 27 -5.78 5.25 -12.35
N LYS A 28 -6.18 5.38 -13.62
CA LYS A 28 -6.12 6.65 -14.36
C LYS A 28 -6.92 7.77 -13.70
N GLU A 29 -7.89 7.45 -12.85
CA GLU A 29 -8.74 8.42 -12.13
C GLU A 29 -8.12 8.88 -10.80
N GLY A 30 -6.89 8.48 -10.50
CA GLY A 30 -6.20 8.88 -9.26
C GLY A 30 -6.70 8.15 -8.01
N SER A 31 -7.70 7.28 -8.14
CA SER A 31 -8.09 6.36 -7.08
C SER A 31 -7.08 5.22 -6.99
N LEU A 32 -6.55 4.98 -5.80
CA LEU A 32 -5.83 3.75 -5.49
C LEU A 32 -6.76 2.57 -5.81
N ALA A 33 -6.27 1.54 -6.51
CA ALA A 33 -7.04 0.33 -6.82
C ALA A 33 -7.31 -0.56 -5.58
N GLY A 34 -7.23 0.02 -4.39
CA GLY A 34 -7.64 -0.56 -3.12
C GLY A 34 -8.56 0.44 -2.39
N PRO A 35 -9.65 -0.03 -1.77
CA PRO A 35 -10.49 0.85 -0.96
C PRO A 35 -9.65 1.49 0.15
N LYS A 36 -9.86 2.77 0.48
CA LYS A 36 -9.30 3.50 1.66
C LYS A 36 -9.14 2.64 2.92
N VAL A 37 -10.03 1.66 3.07
CA VAL A 37 -9.98 0.59 4.05
C VAL A 37 -8.59 -0.04 4.21
N LEU A 38 -7.84 -0.30 3.13
CA LEU A 38 -6.50 -0.91 3.21
C LEU A 38 -5.47 0.01 3.84
N GLU A 39 -5.47 1.30 3.50
CA GLU A 39 -4.57 2.30 4.08
C GLU A 39 -4.71 2.35 5.61
N HIS A 40 -5.94 2.19 6.12
CA HIS A 40 -6.19 2.17 7.56
C HIS A 40 -5.74 0.88 8.24
N MET A 41 -5.72 -0.25 7.52
CA MET A 41 -5.41 -1.57 8.09
C MET A 41 -3.92 -1.87 8.23
N VAL A 42 -3.08 -1.28 7.39
CA VAL A 42 -1.62 -1.53 7.37
C VAL A 42 -0.89 -0.60 8.32
N ASP A 43 0.29 -0.98 8.78
CA ASP A 43 1.10 -0.15 9.69
C ASP A 43 1.70 1.06 8.94
N THR A 44 2.24 0.84 7.73
CA THR A 44 2.88 1.88 6.91
C THR A 44 2.24 1.98 5.53
N VAL A 45 2.08 3.20 5.02
CA VAL A 45 1.63 3.48 3.64
C VAL A 45 2.66 4.37 2.95
N LEU A 46 3.23 3.88 1.85
CA LEU A 46 4.20 4.59 1.03
C LEU A 46 3.66 4.79 -0.38
N GLN A 47 3.87 5.97 -0.95
CA GLN A 47 3.42 6.32 -2.29
C GLN A 47 4.60 6.79 -3.13
N PHE A 48 4.73 6.24 -4.34
CA PHE A 48 5.64 6.77 -5.35
C PHE A 48 4.96 7.91 -6.10
N GLU A 49 5.60 9.07 -6.09
CA GLU A 49 5.22 10.27 -6.83
C GLU A 49 6.29 10.58 -7.89
N GLY A 50 5.89 11.26 -8.96
CA GLY A 50 6.80 11.76 -9.98
C GLY A 50 6.14 11.83 -11.35
N ASP A 51 6.54 12.84 -12.12
CA ASP A 51 6.15 12.96 -13.52
C ASP A 51 6.87 11.89 -14.36
N ARG A 52 6.23 11.42 -15.44
CA ARG A 52 6.83 10.50 -16.42
C ARG A 52 8.10 11.06 -17.06
N ASN A 53 8.22 12.38 -17.16
CA ASN A 53 9.35 13.05 -17.80
C ASN A 53 10.57 13.26 -16.87
N HIS A 54 10.45 12.95 -15.58
CA HIS A 54 11.54 13.10 -14.63
C HIS A 54 12.18 11.74 -14.34
N VAL A 55 13.52 11.70 -14.32
CA VAL A 55 14.30 10.47 -14.05
C VAL A 55 14.09 9.98 -12.61
N TYR A 56 13.90 10.90 -11.67
CA TYR A 56 13.72 10.59 -10.27
C TYR A 56 12.26 10.41 -9.89
N ARG A 57 11.99 9.42 -9.04
CA ARG A 57 10.72 9.21 -8.35
C ARG A 57 10.88 9.57 -6.88
N LEU A 58 9.88 10.21 -6.31
CA LEU A 58 9.82 10.55 -4.89
C LEU A 58 9.03 9.45 -4.17
N LEU A 59 9.53 8.96 -3.04
CA LEU A 59 8.80 8.04 -2.17
C LEU A 59 8.30 8.83 -0.95
N ARG A 60 6.98 8.96 -0.82
CA ARG A 60 6.35 9.71 0.27
C ARG A 60 5.71 8.75 1.27
N SER A 61 5.96 8.96 2.55
CA SER A 61 5.22 8.29 3.64
C SER A 61 3.92 9.02 3.90
N ILE A 62 2.80 8.30 3.79
CA ILE A 62 1.45 8.81 4.07
C ILE A 62 1.02 8.39 5.48
N LYS A 63 1.42 7.19 5.90
CA LYS A 63 1.21 6.65 7.26
C LYS A 63 2.49 5.96 7.71
N ASN A 64 2.90 6.22 8.95
CA ASN A 64 4.00 5.55 9.65
C ASN A 64 3.56 5.24 11.07
#